data_AF-A0A7V9T072-F1
#
_entry.id   AF-A0A7V9T072-F1
#
_cell.length_a   1.000
_cell.length_b   1.000
_cell.length_c   1.000
_cell.angle_alpha   90.00
_cell.angle_beta   90.00
_cell.angle_gamma   90.00
#
_symmetry.space_group_name_H-M   'P 1'
#
loop_
_entity.id
_entity.type
_entity.pdbx_description
1 polymer ?
#
loop_
_entity_poly.entity_id
_entity_poly.type
_entity_poly.pdbx_seq_one_letter_code
_entity_poly.pdbx_strand_id
1 'polypeptide(L)' 'MPPPSSPARCSRCRAPLVEISMSVDGAEVTMSSCSGCDLRTWRKDGESVDLPAVLDDVGATRRR' A
#
# COMPACT_ATOMS: atom_id res chain seq x y z
N MET A 1 -10.45 13.40 18.30
CA MET A 1 -9.77 12.25 17.66
C MET A 1 -10.70 11.73 16.59
N PRO A 2 -10.32 11.71 15.30
CA PRO A 2 -11.13 11.00 14.29
C PRO A 2 -11.16 9.50 14.65
N PRO A 3 -12.27 8.78 14.36
CA PRO A 3 -12.30 7.33 14.55
C PRO A 3 -11.21 6.68 13.69
N PRO A 4 -10.61 5.56 14.12
CA PRO A 4 -9.79 4.77 13.21
C PRO A 4 -10.70 4.37 12.04
N SER A 5 -10.39 4.85 10.85
CA SER A 5 -11.00 4.42 9.60
C SER A 5 -11.06 2.89 9.63
N SER A 6 -12.27 2.33 9.49
CA SER A 6 -12.47 0.89 9.63
C SER A 6 -11.44 0.11 8.82
N PRO A 7 -10.86 -0.98 9.36
CA PRO A 7 -9.80 -1.69 8.68
C PRO A 7 -10.30 -2.13 7.31
N ALA A 8 -9.59 -1.72 6.25
CA ALA A 8 -9.91 -2.13 4.90
C ALA A 8 -10.00 -3.67 4.85
N ARG A 9 -10.98 -4.19 4.09
CA ARG A 9 -11.23 -5.63 3.97
C ARG A 9 -10.97 -6.10 2.56
N CYS A 10 -10.45 -7.31 2.43
CA CYS A 10 -10.10 -7.85 1.12
C CYS A 10 -11.36 -8.15 0.33
N SER A 11 -11.44 -7.67 -0.90
CA SER A 11 -12.54 -8.00 -1.81
C SER A 11 -12.62 -9.50 -2.11
N ARG A 12 -11.49 -10.21 -2.07
CA ARG A 12 -11.41 -11.65 -2.39
C ARG A 12 -11.77 -12.56 -1.22
N CYS A 13 -11.13 -12.36 -0.06
CA CYS A 13 -11.27 -13.27 1.09
C CYS A 13 -11.92 -12.62 2.33
N ARG A 14 -12.25 -11.33 2.27
CA ARG A 14 -12.83 -10.53 3.37
C ARG A 14 -11.98 -10.45 4.65
N ALA A 15 -10.76 -10.98 4.61
CA ALA A 15 -9.80 -10.87 5.70
C ALA A 15 -9.35 -9.41 5.89
N PRO A 16 -8.87 -9.04 7.10
CA PRO A 16 -8.33 -7.71 7.37
C PRO A 16 -7.15 -7.38 6.46
N LEU A 17 -7.13 -6.17 5.92
CA LEU A 17 -5.95 -5.58 5.29
C LEU A 17 -5.14 -4.84 6.34
N VAL A 18 -3.83 -4.97 6.21
CA VAL A 18 -2.84 -4.19 6.92
C VAL A 18 -2.45 -3.04 5.99
N GLU A 19 -2.60 -1.81 6.44
CA GLU A 19 -2.21 -0.62 5.68
C GLU A 19 -0.95 -0.02 6.29
N ILE A 20 0.04 0.21 5.44
CA ILE A 20 1.34 0.75 5.80
C ILE A 20 1.57 1.97 4.93
N SER A 21 1.49 3.15 5.54
CA SER A 21 1.80 4.42 4.90
C SER A 21 3.28 4.75 5.11
N MET A 22 3.96 5.09 4.03
CA MET A 22 5.39 5.43 4.00
C MET A 22 5.60 6.59 3.04
N SER A 23 6.58 7.45 3.35
CA SER A 23 6.96 8.56 2.49
C SER A 23 8.15 8.15 1.63
N VAL A 24 7.99 8.14 0.30
CA VAL A 24 9.03 7.75 -0.67
C VAL A 24 9.23 8.90 -1.64
N ASP A 25 10.44 9.45 -1.73
CA ASP A 25 10.78 10.58 -2.62
C ASP A 25 9.82 11.79 -2.54
N GLY A 26 9.30 12.04 -1.33
CA GLY A 26 8.35 13.12 -1.06
C GLY A 26 6.89 12.80 -1.38
N ALA A 27 6.60 11.62 -1.93
CA ALA A 27 5.24 11.13 -2.16
C ALA A 27 4.76 10.25 -1.01
N GLU A 28 3.48 10.34 -0.65
CA GLU A 28 2.86 9.45 0.33
C GLU A 28 2.41 8.16 -0.36
N VAL A 29 3.07 7.05 -0.02
CA VAL A 29 2.76 5.73 -0.54
C VAL A 29 2.12 4.91 0.57
N THR A 30 0.89 4.46 0.35
CA THR A 30 0.19 3.52 1.23
C THR A 30 0.13 2.15 0.57
N MET A 31 0.79 1.18 1.19
CA MET A 31 0.68 -0.23 0.84
C MET A 31 -0.40 -0.88 1.70
N SER A 32 -1.39 -1.50 1.07
CA SER A 32 -2.40 -2.31 1.76
C SER A 32 -2.17 -3.79 1.42
N SER A 33 -1.91 -4.63 2.42
CA SER A 33 -1.63 -6.06 2.28
C SER A 33 -2.67 -6.90 3.01
N CYS A 34 -3.26 -7.88 2.35
CA CYS A 34 -4.24 -8.77 2.94
C CYS A 34 -3.56 -9.91 3.71
N SER A 35 -3.91 -10.05 4.99
CA SER A 35 -3.40 -11.11 5.87
C SER A 35 -3.85 -12.54 5.51
N GLY A 36 -4.94 -12.70 4.75
CA GLY A 36 -5.52 -14.01 4.44
C GLY A 36 -5.15 -14.61 3.10
N CYS A 37 -4.82 -13.78 2.10
CA CYS A 37 -4.55 -14.23 0.73
C CYS A 37 -3.30 -13.62 0.10
N ASP A 38 -2.53 -12.85 0.88
CA ASP A 38 -1.35 -12.09 0.45
C ASP A 38 -1.59 -11.13 -0.73
N LEU A 39 -2.85 -10.73 -0.97
CA LEU A 39 -3.18 -9.71 -1.96
C LEU A 39 -2.64 -8.36 -1.50
N ARG A 40 -1.81 -7.73 -2.34
CA ARG A 40 -1.21 -6.42 -2.06
C ARG A 40 -1.68 -5.39 -3.07
N THR A 41 -2.04 -4.21 -2.56
CA THR A 41 -2.46 -3.06 -3.36
C THR A 41 -1.70 -1.83 -2.90
N TRP A 42 -1.40 -0.92 -3.82
CA TRP A 42 -0.60 0.26 -3.55
C TRP A 42 -1.38 1.50 -3.90
N ARG A 43 -1.20 2.54 -3.10
CA ARG A 43 -1.76 3.86 -3.34
C ARG A 43 -0.65 4.89 -3.24
N LYS A 44 -0.49 5.77 -4.22
CA LYS A 44 0.46 6.90 -4.19
C LYS A 44 -0.36 8.18 -4.30
N ASP A 45 -0.22 9.07 -3.33
CA ASP A 45 -1.00 10.34 -3.26
C ASP A 45 -2.53 10.13 -3.35
N GLY A 46 -3.01 9.00 -2.82
CA GLY A 46 -4.42 8.62 -2.86
C GLY A 46 -4.88 7.90 -4.13
N GLU A 47 -4.06 7.82 -5.19
CA GLU A 47 -4.37 7.10 -6.42
C GLU A 47 -3.87 5.64 -6.34
N SER A 48 -4.69 4.69 -6.81
CA SER A 48 -4.30 3.27 -6.83
C SER A 48 -3.27 3.03 -7.94
N VAL A 49 -2.08 2.58 -7.56
CA VAL A 49 -0.96 2.35 -8.48
C VAL A 49 -0.57 0.88 -8.52
N ASP A 50 -0.14 0.42 -9.69
CA ASP A 50 0.33 -0.96 -9.88
C ASP A 50 1.73 -1.16 -9.30
N LEU A 51 1.94 -2.27 -8.58
CA LEU A 51 3.21 -2.63 -7.94
C LEU A 51 4.43 -2.54 -8.89
N PRO A 52 4.40 -3.02 -10.16
CA PRO A 52 5.55 -2.88 -11.05
C PRO A 52 5.94 -1.40 -11.29
N ALA A 53 4.98 -0.48 -11.32
CA ALA A 53 5.27 0.95 -11.43
C ALA A 53 5.87 1.53 -10.14
N VAL A 54 5.45 1.03 -8.97
CA VAL A 54 6.02 1.42 -7.66
C VAL A 54 7.43 0.85 -7.45
N LEU A 55 7.67 -0.39 -7.88
CA LEU A 55 8.97 -1.04 -7.76
C LEU A 55 10.02 -0.44 -8.70
N ASP A 56 9.63 0.07 -9.87
CA ASP A 56 10.54 0.79 -10.76
C ASP A 56 11.05 2.10 -10.09
N ASP A 57 10.16 2.81 -9.40
CA ASP A 57 10.43 4.03 -8.62
C ASP A 57 11.33 3.73 -7.40
N VAL A 58 11.02 2.68 -6.62
CA VAL A 58 11.77 2.28 -5.42
C VAL A 58 13.10 1.60 -5.75
N GLY A 59 13.17 0.83 -6.84
CA GLY A 59 14.36 0.12 -7.30
C GLY A 59 15.48 1.07 -7.75
N ALA A 60 15.15 2.27 -8.20
CA ALA A 60 16.12 3.31 -8.53
C ALA A 60 16.91 3.82 -7.30
N THR A 61 16.38 3.63 -6.08
CA THR A 61 17.02 4.08 -4.83
C THR A 61 17.97 3.04 -4.21
N ARG A 62 18.12 1.85 -4.80
CA ARG A 62 19.06 0.82 -4.34
C ARG A 62 20.33 0.76 -5.21
N ARG A 63 21.11 1.84 -5.19
CA ARG A 63 22.56 1.80 -5.45
C ARG A 63 23.29 2.44 -4.28
N ARG A 64 23.70 1.63 -3.31
CA ARG A 64 24.95 1.83 -2.56
C ARG A 64 25.35 0.57 -1.82
#